data_AF-A0A5K1H9J3-F1
#
_entry.id   AF-A0A5K1H9J3-F1
#
_cell.length_a   1.000
_cell.length_b   1.000
_cell.length_c   1.000
_cell.angle_alpha   90.00
_cell.angle_beta   90.00
_cell.angle_gamma   90.00
#
_symmetry.space_group_name_H-M   'P 1'
#
loop_
_entity.id
_entity.type
_entity.pdbx_description
1 polymer ?
#
loop_
_entity_poly.entity_id
_entity_poly.type
_entity_poly.pdbx_seq_one_letter_code
_entity_poly.pdbx_strand_id
1 'polypeptide(L)'
;MENQVIDATSFAKHHPGGPKSIISAKNRDISEDIKAHFPLAENLAQSMLIGYVGKEKERLLDPSKPLAYQIWQLSQEKYKEVVNAPHWFFVPSPRLFESEFFERLSYSTWWHVAVIPAIIILYMFTREQQWAGFDPLSGLFMAAFGVICFTLVEYLLHRFIFHAEWYLPDVRVIRMLHFFLHGIHHMLPNDP
;
A
#
# COMPACT_ATOMS: atom_id res chain seq x y z
N MET A 1 9.25 22.52 -9.41
CA MET A 1 10.30 21.51 -9.69
C MET A 1 10.54 21.56 -11.17
N GLU A 2 11.74 21.25 -11.61
CA GLU A 2 12.18 21.50 -12.98
C GLU A 2 11.16 20.96 -14.01
N ASN A 3 10.43 21.89 -14.64
CA ASN A 3 9.31 21.62 -15.55
C ASN A 3 8.13 20.79 -14.99
N GLN A 4 8.08 20.48 -13.70
CA GLN A 4 7.09 19.66 -13.00
C GLN A 4 6.22 20.49 -12.05
N VAL A 5 4.92 20.18 -12.04
CA VAL A 5 3.91 20.79 -11.17
C VAL A 5 3.43 19.75 -10.16
N ILE A 6 3.58 20.06 -8.87
CA ILE A 6 3.17 19.18 -7.77
C ILE A 6 2.02 19.80 -6.96
N ASP A 7 1.11 18.97 -6.46
CA ASP A 7 0.06 19.37 -5.52
C ASP A 7 0.42 18.93 -4.09
N ALA A 8 1.02 19.86 -3.34
CA ALA A 8 1.40 19.65 -1.95
C ALA A 8 0.31 20.07 -0.94
N THR A 9 -0.95 20.25 -1.37
CA THR A 9 -2.02 20.78 -0.52
C THR A 9 -2.29 19.90 0.71
N SER A 10 -2.41 18.59 0.50
CA SER A 10 -2.61 17.61 1.59
C SER A 10 -1.35 17.42 2.45
N PHE A 11 -0.17 17.54 1.83
CA PHE A 11 1.11 17.43 2.50
C PHE A 11 1.45 18.65 3.37
N ALA A 12 0.92 19.84 3.08
CA ALA A 12 1.29 21.08 3.78
C ALA A 12 1.23 20.96 5.31
N LYS A 13 0.21 20.29 5.86
CA LYS A 13 0.06 20.09 7.32
C LYS A 13 1.09 19.12 7.93
N HIS A 14 1.69 18.26 7.10
CA HIS A 14 2.63 17.21 7.48
C HIS A 14 4.09 17.60 7.19
N HIS A 15 4.32 18.74 6.54
CA HIS A 15 5.66 19.20 6.21
C HIS A 15 6.48 19.51 7.49
N PRO A 16 7.72 18.99 7.65
CA PRO A 16 8.53 19.20 8.86
C PRO A 16 8.83 20.66 9.18
N GLY A 17 8.97 21.52 8.16
CA GLY A 17 9.12 22.97 8.31
C GLY A 17 7.81 23.73 8.59
N GLY A 18 6.71 23.01 8.76
CA GLY A 18 5.36 23.53 8.97
C GLY A 18 4.62 23.93 7.69
N PRO A 19 3.30 24.16 7.75
CA PRO A 19 2.47 24.46 6.58
C PRO A 19 2.81 25.80 5.92
N LYS A 20 3.34 26.76 6.69
CA LYS A 20 3.69 28.09 6.18
C LYS A 20 4.78 28.02 5.11
N SER A 21 5.75 27.11 5.21
CA SER A 21 6.82 26.98 4.21
C SER A 21 6.25 26.54 2.87
N ILE A 22 5.32 25.58 2.84
CA ILE A 22 4.64 25.13 1.63
C ILE A 22 3.76 26.23 1.05
N ILE A 23 2.97 26.91 1.89
CA ILE A 23 2.09 27.99 1.44
C ILE A 23 2.90 29.17 0.86
N SER A 24 4.04 29.49 1.47
CA SER A 24 4.95 30.53 0.96
C SER A 24 5.60 30.16 -0.38
N ALA A 25 5.66 28.86 -0.69
CA ALA A 25 6.17 28.31 -1.94
C ALA A 25 5.09 28.10 -3.01
N LYS A 26 3.86 28.57 -2.77
CA LYS A 26 2.77 28.43 -3.74
C LYS A 26 3.11 29.16 -5.05
N ASN A 27 2.91 28.47 -6.18
CA ASN A 27 3.13 28.99 -7.54
C ASN A 27 4.57 29.47 -7.82
N ARG A 28 5.55 29.04 -7.02
CA ARG A 28 6.97 29.34 -7.28
C ARG A 28 7.70 28.08 -7.75
N ASP A 29 8.81 28.28 -8.45
CA ASP A 29 9.72 27.16 -8.67
C ASP A 29 10.51 26.86 -7.40
N ILE A 30 10.52 25.59 -7.02
CA ILE A 30 11.14 25.04 -5.80
C ILE A 30 12.28 24.07 -6.13
N SER A 31 12.77 24.07 -7.37
CA SER A 31 13.82 23.14 -7.82
C SER A 31 15.08 23.21 -6.96
N GLU A 32 15.56 24.43 -6.67
CA GLU A 32 16.73 24.63 -5.81
C GLU A 32 16.42 24.34 -4.34
N ASP A 33 15.20 24.64 -3.88
CA ASP A 33 14.80 24.33 -2.51
C ASP A 33 14.83 22.82 -2.27
N ILE A 34 14.29 22.02 -3.18
CA ILE A 34 14.24 20.55 -3.05
C ILE A 34 15.64 19.94 -3.11
N LYS A 35 16.56 20.46 -3.92
CA LYS A 35 17.96 20.01 -3.94
C LYS A 35 18.67 20.19 -2.58
N ALA A 36 18.24 21.17 -1.78
CA ALA A 36 18.74 21.37 -0.43
C ALA A 36 18.12 20.41 0.61
N HIS A 37 17.07 19.67 0.26
CA HIS A 37 16.46 18.66 1.12
C HIS A 37 17.18 17.31 0.99
N PHE A 38 16.94 16.43 1.97
CA PHE A 38 17.37 15.04 1.89
C PHE A 38 16.76 14.35 0.63
N PRO A 39 17.47 13.46 -0.07
CA PRO A 39 17.00 12.89 -1.35
C PRO A 39 15.61 12.24 -1.30
N LEU A 40 15.18 11.72 -0.15
CA LEU A 40 13.84 11.16 0.02
C LEU A 40 12.71 12.20 -0.20
N ALA A 41 12.99 13.47 0.06
CA ALA A 41 12.01 14.55 -0.17
C ALA A 41 11.66 14.68 -1.65
N GLU A 42 12.61 14.38 -2.55
CA GLU A 42 12.35 14.37 -3.98
C GLU A 42 11.41 13.22 -4.37
N ASN A 43 11.65 12.01 -3.86
CA ASN A 43 10.76 10.87 -4.08
C ASN A 43 9.34 11.15 -3.58
N LEU A 44 9.22 11.78 -2.40
CA LEU A 44 7.92 12.20 -1.86
C LEU A 44 7.28 13.27 -2.75
N ALA A 45 8.04 14.23 -3.26
CA ALA A 45 7.52 15.25 -4.18
C ALA A 45 7.02 14.64 -5.49
N GLN A 46 7.70 13.62 -6.03
CA GLN A 46 7.24 12.89 -7.21
C GLN A 46 5.88 12.20 -6.99
N SER A 47 5.59 11.72 -5.77
CA SER A 47 4.26 11.16 -5.44
C SER A 47 3.11 12.18 -5.49
N MET A 48 3.44 13.48 -5.47
CA MET A 48 2.50 14.59 -5.53
C MET A 48 2.44 15.25 -6.92
N LEU A 49 3.10 14.67 -7.93
CA LEU A 49 3.14 15.21 -9.29
C LEU A 49 1.76 15.20 -9.96
N ILE A 50 1.32 16.36 -10.42
CA ILE A 50 0.03 16.53 -11.14
C ILE A 50 0.20 16.90 -12.62
N GLY A 51 1.41 17.27 -13.05
CA GLY A 51 1.64 17.66 -14.43
C GLY A 51 3.01 18.27 -14.68
N TYR A 52 3.15 18.83 -15.88
CA TYR A 52 4.31 19.58 -16.30
C TYR A 52 3.89 21.01 -16.65
N VAL A 53 4.84 21.95 -16.65
CA VAL A 53 4.53 23.33 -17.04
C VAL A 53 4.05 23.34 -18.49
N GLY A 54 2.81 23.78 -18.71
CA GLY A 54 2.18 23.82 -20.04
C GLY A 54 1.62 22.48 -20.56
N LYS A 55 1.69 21.38 -19.79
CA LYS A 55 1.07 20.09 -20.12
C LYS A 55 0.52 19.41 -18.88
N GLU A 56 -0.76 19.11 -18.84
CA GLU A 56 -1.33 18.29 -17.77
C GLU A 56 -0.88 16.83 -17.92
N LYS A 57 -0.54 16.17 -16.80
CA LYS A 57 -0.34 14.71 -16.79
C LYS A 57 -1.72 14.06 -16.78
N GLU A 58 -1.94 13.03 -17.60
CA GLU A 58 -3.18 12.24 -17.56
C GLU A 58 -3.32 11.66 -16.15
N ARG A 59 -4.36 12.08 -15.41
CA ARG A 59 -4.71 11.46 -14.13
C ARG A 59 -5.34 10.10 -14.42
N LEU A 60 -4.62 9.02 -14.09
CA LEU A 60 -5.07 7.65 -14.33
C LEU A 60 -6.23 7.25 -13.41
N LEU A 61 -6.34 7.88 -12.24
CA LEU A 61 -7.37 7.59 -11.24
C LEU A 61 -8.00 8.87 -10.68
N ASP A 62 -9.28 8.76 -10.34
CA ASP A 62 -10.10 9.78 -9.69
C ASP A 62 -10.35 9.36 -8.22
N PRO A 63 -9.81 10.08 -7.23
CA PRO A 63 -9.95 9.72 -5.82
C PRO A 63 -11.38 9.94 -5.30
N SER A 64 -12.24 10.67 -6.03
CA SER A 64 -13.63 10.89 -5.64
C SER A 64 -14.54 9.70 -5.98
N LYS A 65 -14.01 8.71 -6.72
CA LYS A 65 -14.76 7.54 -7.20
C LYS A 65 -14.16 6.24 -6.64
N PRO A 66 -14.97 5.17 -6.53
CA PRO A 66 -14.49 3.88 -6.06
C PRO A 66 -13.35 3.31 -6.91
N LEU A 67 -12.30 2.82 -6.25
CA LEU A 67 -11.07 2.40 -6.93
C LEU A 67 -11.21 1.07 -7.66
N ALA A 68 -11.94 0.09 -7.13
CA ALA A 68 -11.98 -1.26 -7.70
C ALA A 68 -12.48 -1.27 -9.15
N TYR A 69 -13.49 -0.46 -9.47
CA TYR A 69 -14.01 -0.34 -10.83
C TYR A 69 -13.02 0.39 -11.76
N GLN A 70 -12.32 1.41 -11.26
CA GLN A 70 -11.30 2.10 -12.05
C GLN A 70 -10.15 1.17 -12.42
N ILE A 71 -9.63 0.40 -11.44
CA ILE A 71 -8.58 -0.61 -11.65
C ILE A 71 -9.02 -1.69 -12.64
N TRP A 72 -10.29 -2.13 -12.57
CA TRP A 72 -10.85 -3.12 -13.50
C TRP A 72 -10.76 -2.69 -14.97
N GLN A 73 -10.85 -1.38 -15.24
CA GLN A 73 -10.83 -0.83 -16.60
C GLN A 73 -9.42 -0.52 -17.12
N LEU A 74 -8.38 -0.58 -16.28
CA LEU A 74 -7.02 -0.27 -16.70
C LEU A 74 -6.45 -1.31 -17.66
N SER A 75 -5.68 -0.83 -18.65
CA SER A 75 -4.75 -1.68 -19.41
C SER A 75 -3.65 -2.22 -18.49
N GLN A 76 -2.96 -3.29 -18.91
CA GLN A 76 -1.89 -3.85 -18.11
C GLN A 76 -0.77 -2.83 -17.84
N GLU A 77 -0.41 -2.00 -18.81
CA GLU A 77 0.63 -0.97 -18.65
C GLU A 77 0.23 0.10 -17.64
N LYS A 78 -0.98 0.66 -17.78
CA LYS A 78 -1.51 1.67 -16.85
C LYS A 78 -1.65 1.10 -15.43
N TYR A 79 -2.05 -0.16 -15.31
CA TYR A 79 -2.09 -0.85 -14.03
C TYR A 79 -0.70 -0.94 -13.36
N LYS A 80 0.34 -1.32 -14.10
CA LYS A 80 1.71 -1.37 -13.58
C LYS A 80 2.21 0.01 -13.16
N GLU A 81 1.87 1.08 -13.89
CA GLU A 81 2.23 2.45 -13.49
C GLU A 81 1.57 2.82 -12.15
N VAL A 82 0.27 2.56 -12.02
CA VAL A 82 -0.51 2.89 -10.82
C VAL A 82 -0.02 2.13 -9.59
N VAL A 83 0.21 0.81 -9.72
CA VAL A 83 0.53 -0.04 -8.57
C VAL A 83 1.95 0.17 -8.05
N ASN A 84 2.89 0.55 -8.92
CA ASN A 84 4.30 0.74 -8.56
C ASN A 84 4.62 2.16 -8.06
N ALA A 85 3.65 3.07 -8.12
CA ALA A 85 3.80 4.43 -7.62
C ALA A 85 2.90 4.59 -6.38
N PRO A 86 3.43 5.09 -5.26
CA PRO A 86 2.59 5.39 -4.13
C PRO A 86 1.76 6.65 -4.42
N HIS A 87 0.48 6.57 -4.12
CA HIS A 87 -0.49 7.62 -4.32
C HIS A 87 -1.00 8.11 -2.96
N TRP A 88 -1.41 9.38 -2.91
CA TRP A 88 -2.33 9.88 -1.89
C TRP A 88 -1.93 9.68 -0.42
N PHE A 89 -0.62 9.76 -0.11
CA PHE A 89 -0.06 9.60 1.25
C PHE A 89 -0.77 10.36 2.38
N PHE A 90 -1.34 11.53 2.07
CA PHE A 90 -1.87 12.47 3.07
C PHE A 90 -3.36 12.75 2.90
N VAL A 91 -4.10 11.87 2.22
CA VAL A 91 -5.57 11.97 2.11
C VAL A 91 -6.24 10.85 2.93
N PRO A 92 -7.51 11.02 3.32
CA PRO A 92 -8.26 9.95 3.96
C PRO A 92 -8.37 8.71 3.07
N SER A 93 -8.49 7.53 3.67
CA SER A 93 -8.67 6.25 2.96
C SER A 93 -9.69 6.38 1.82
N PRO A 94 -9.26 6.23 0.56
CA PRO A 94 -10.15 6.34 -0.58
C PRO A 94 -11.08 5.13 -0.65
N ARG A 95 -12.29 5.37 -1.13
CA ARG A 95 -13.31 4.32 -1.21
C ARG A 95 -12.93 3.24 -2.23
N LEU A 96 -13.10 1.97 -1.89
CA LEU A 96 -12.75 0.85 -2.76
C LEU A 96 -13.90 0.40 -3.67
N PHE A 97 -15.12 0.30 -3.12
CA PHE A 97 -16.32 -0.23 -3.76
C PHE A 97 -17.49 0.77 -3.75
N GLU A 98 -18.38 0.69 -4.74
CA GLU A 98 -19.62 1.49 -4.72
C GLU A 98 -20.57 1.04 -3.59
N SER A 99 -20.66 -0.28 -3.35
CA SER A 99 -21.55 -0.86 -2.35
C SER A 99 -21.04 -0.66 -0.93
N GLU A 100 -21.91 -0.14 -0.06
CA GLU A 100 -21.68 -0.03 1.39
C GLU A 100 -21.34 -1.38 2.05
N PHE A 101 -21.91 -2.47 1.55
CA PHE A 101 -21.66 -3.79 2.10
C PHE A 101 -20.22 -4.24 1.83
N PHE A 102 -19.76 -4.12 0.58
CA PHE A 102 -18.39 -4.52 0.21
C PHE A 102 -17.34 -3.56 0.78
N GLU A 103 -17.65 -2.27 0.88
CA GLU A 103 -16.77 -1.29 1.49
C GLU A 103 -16.49 -1.59 2.96
N ARG A 104 -17.50 -2.04 3.73
CA ARG A 104 -17.27 -2.46 5.12
C ARG A 104 -16.35 -3.66 5.24
N LEU A 105 -16.34 -4.55 4.24
CA LEU A 105 -15.51 -5.74 4.23
C LEU A 105 -14.07 -5.46 3.77
N SER A 106 -13.79 -4.31 3.16
CA SER A 106 -12.42 -3.94 2.75
C SER A 106 -11.58 -3.35 3.86
N TYR A 107 -12.18 -2.87 4.96
CA TYR A 107 -11.44 -2.32 6.08
C TYR A 107 -10.99 -3.42 7.05
N SER A 108 -9.68 -3.49 7.30
CA SER A 108 -9.11 -4.35 8.33
C SER A 108 -8.18 -3.58 9.23
N THR A 109 -8.57 -3.42 10.49
CA THR A 109 -7.73 -2.77 11.50
C THR A 109 -6.55 -3.64 11.92
N TRP A 110 -5.40 -3.02 12.22
CA TRP A 110 -4.15 -3.70 12.60
C TRP A 110 -4.31 -4.80 13.68
N TRP A 111 -5.19 -4.60 14.66
CA TRP A 111 -5.37 -5.55 15.76
C TRP A 111 -6.04 -6.86 15.31
N HIS A 112 -6.76 -6.90 14.18
CA HIS A 112 -7.28 -8.15 13.62
C HIS A 112 -6.14 -9.14 13.33
N VAL A 113 -5.05 -8.64 12.73
CA VAL A 113 -3.88 -9.45 12.35
C VAL A 113 -3.10 -9.93 13.57
N ALA A 114 -3.13 -9.19 14.68
CA ALA A 114 -2.46 -9.60 15.92
C ALA A 114 -3.33 -10.54 16.77
N VAL A 115 -4.59 -10.17 17.01
CA VAL A 115 -5.45 -10.82 18.01
C VAL A 115 -6.09 -12.09 17.49
N ILE A 116 -6.61 -12.11 16.25
CA ILE A 116 -7.31 -13.27 15.72
C ILE A 116 -6.37 -14.49 15.62
N PRO A 117 -5.18 -14.37 15.00
CA PRO A 117 -4.22 -15.48 14.97
C PRO A 117 -3.75 -15.88 16.38
N ALA A 118 -3.53 -14.93 17.28
CA ALA A 118 -3.12 -15.23 18.66
C ALA A 118 -4.16 -16.08 19.41
N ILE A 119 -5.45 -15.76 19.26
CA ILE A 119 -6.54 -16.56 19.86
C ILE A 119 -6.56 -17.98 19.27
N ILE A 120 -6.41 -18.11 17.95
CA ILE A 120 -6.39 -19.41 17.26
C ILE A 120 -5.19 -20.23 17.72
N ILE A 121 -3.99 -19.64 17.76
CA ILE A 121 -2.76 -20.28 18.22
C ILE A 121 -2.90 -20.74 19.67
N LEU A 122 -3.40 -19.87 20.56
CA LEU A 122 -3.63 -20.23 21.96
C LEU A 122 -4.62 -21.39 22.09
N TYR A 123 -5.74 -21.35 21.37
CA TYR A 123 -6.69 -22.45 21.34
C TYR A 123 -6.05 -23.76 20.85
N MET A 124 -5.25 -23.71 19.77
CA MET A 124 -4.54 -24.89 19.25
C MET A 124 -3.59 -25.48 20.29
N PHE A 125 -2.83 -24.66 21.03
CA PHE A 125 -1.95 -25.13 22.10
C PHE A 125 -2.71 -25.82 23.24
N THR A 126 -3.90 -25.35 23.62
CA THR A 126 -4.71 -26.03 24.65
C THR A 126 -5.22 -27.39 24.19
N ARG A 127 -5.43 -27.56 22.88
CA ARG A 127 -5.92 -28.82 22.30
C ARG A 127 -4.82 -29.85 22.14
N GLU A 128 -3.62 -29.43 21.77
CA GLU A 128 -2.46 -30.30 21.55
C GLU A 128 -2.12 -31.13 22.80
N GLN A 129 -2.26 -30.54 23.99
CA GLN A 129 -2.03 -31.22 25.27
C GLN A 129 -2.92 -32.44 25.52
N GLN A 130 -4.04 -32.55 24.79
CA GLN A 130 -4.99 -33.66 24.93
C GLN A 130 -4.62 -34.87 24.06
N TRP A 131 -3.59 -34.75 23.21
CA TRP A 131 -3.19 -35.80 22.28
C TRP A 131 -2.31 -36.84 22.98
N ALA A 132 -2.57 -38.11 22.71
CA ALA A 132 -1.78 -39.20 23.27
C ALA A 132 -0.32 -39.09 22.79
N GLY A 133 0.62 -39.01 23.73
CA GLY A 133 2.05 -38.87 23.43
C GLY A 133 2.53 -37.42 23.27
N PHE A 134 1.73 -36.42 23.67
CA PHE A 134 2.18 -35.03 23.71
C PHE A 134 3.39 -34.83 24.65
N ASP A 135 4.44 -34.21 24.11
CA ASP A 135 5.64 -33.80 24.83
C ASP A 135 5.84 -32.29 24.67
N PRO A 136 5.85 -31.50 25.76
CA PRO A 136 5.96 -30.04 25.69
C PRO A 136 7.21 -29.54 24.96
N LEU A 137 8.33 -30.26 25.05
CA LEU A 137 9.57 -29.88 24.38
C LEU A 137 9.45 -30.03 22.86
N SER A 138 8.84 -31.12 22.40
CA SER A 138 8.53 -31.36 20.99
C SER A 138 7.54 -30.31 20.46
N GLY A 139 6.52 -29.93 21.24
CA GLY A 139 5.59 -28.85 20.90
C GLY A 139 6.29 -27.50 20.74
N LEU A 140 7.21 -27.15 21.64
CA LEU A 140 8.02 -25.94 21.53
C LEU A 140 8.92 -25.97 20.28
N PHE A 141 9.54 -27.11 19.97
CA PHE A 141 10.35 -27.27 18.77
C PHE A 141 9.52 -27.11 17.49
N MET A 142 8.33 -27.70 17.43
CA MET A 142 7.40 -27.53 16.30
C MET A 142 6.94 -26.08 16.16
N ALA A 143 6.67 -25.38 17.26
CA ALA A 143 6.33 -23.95 17.24
C ALA A 143 7.47 -23.10 16.67
N ALA A 144 8.71 -23.33 17.13
CA ALA A 144 9.89 -22.64 16.62
C ALA A 144 10.14 -22.93 15.13
N PHE A 145 10.01 -24.20 14.72
CA PHE A 145 10.08 -24.59 13.32
C PHE A 145 8.98 -23.91 12.48
N GLY A 146 7.76 -23.79 13.02
CA GLY A 146 6.66 -23.05 12.41
C GLY A 146 7.00 -21.58 12.15
N VAL A 147 7.68 -20.90 13.07
CA VAL A 147 8.15 -19.51 12.85
C VAL A 147 9.17 -19.43 11.72
N ILE A 148 10.11 -20.39 11.64
CA ILE A 148 11.08 -20.46 10.54
C ILE A 148 10.34 -20.68 9.21
N CYS A 149 9.42 -21.65 9.15
CA CYS A 149 8.60 -21.89 7.97
C CYS A 149 7.77 -20.66 7.59
N PHE A 150 7.21 -19.94 8.56
CA PHE A 150 6.47 -18.71 8.33
C PHE A 150 7.36 -17.67 7.63
N THR A 151 8.56 -17.40 8.13
CA THR A 151 9.47 -16.42 7.50
C THR A 151 9.86 -16.82 6.07
N LEU A 152 10.03 -18.13 5.80
CA LEU A 152 10.27 -18.62 4.45
C LEU A 152 9.05 -18.41 3.55
N VAL A 153 7.86 -18.78 4.01
CA VAL A 153 6.60 -18.62 3.26
C VAL A 153 6.31 -17.15 3.01
N GLU A 154 6.49 -16.28 4.00
CA GLU A 154 6.37 -14.82 3.86
C GLU A 154 7.26 -14.32 2.73
N TYR A 155 8.54 -14.68 2.73
CA TYR A 155 9.47 -14.29 1.67
C TYR A 155 9.03 -14.77 0.29
N LEU A 156 8.63 -16.03 0.16
CA LEU A 156 8.20 -16.61 -1.12
C LEU A 156 6.92 -15.95 -1.63
N LEU A 157 5.92 -15.76 -0.77
CA LEU A 157 4.67 -15.08 -1.13
C LEU A 157 4.95 -13.64 -1.55
N HIS A 158 5.73 -12.90 -0.76
CA HIS A 158 6.02 -11.50 -1.02
C HIS A 158 6.75 -11.33 -2.36
N ARG A 159 7.77 -12.16 -2.61
CA ARG A 159 8.59 -12.08 -3.83
C ARG A 159 7.89 -12.60 -5.09
N PHE A 160 7.17 -13.73 -4.99
CA PHE A 160 6.68 -14.46 -6.17
C PHE A 160 5.17 -14.36 -6.42
N ILE A 161 4.39 -13.85 -5.46
CA ILE A 161 2.94 -13.70 -5.62
C ILE A 161 2.54 -12.25 -5.49
N PHE A 162 2.99 -11.58 -4.43
CA PHE A 162 2.61 -10.21 -4.13
C PHE A 162 3.31 -9.18 -5.02
N HIS A 163 4.53 -9.50 -5.48
CA HIS A 163 5.30 -8.72 -6.47
C HIS A 163 5.27 -9.32 -7.88
N ALA A 164 4.12 -9.86 -8.28
CA ALA A 164 3.97 -10.52 -9.57
C ALA A 164 3.67 -9.56 -10.74
N GLU A 165 3.48 -8.26 -10.49
CA GLU A 165 3.10 -7.23 -11.45
C GLU A 165 3.94 -7.23 -12.73
N TRP A 166 5.21 -7.63 -12.64
CA TRP A 166 6.14 -7.66 -13.77
C TRP A 166 5.83 -8.76 -14.78
N TYR A 167 5.30 -9.90 -14.34
CA TYR A 167 5.07 -11.10 -15.15
C TYR A 167 3.62 -11.61 -15.13
N LEU A 168 2.67 -10.81 -14.62
CA LEU A 168 1.24 -11.14 -14.75
C LEU A 168 0.84 -11.28 -16.23
N PRO A 169 0.03 -12.28 -16.60
CA PRO A 169 -0.62 -12.30 -17.90
C PRO A 169 -1.60 -11.12 -18.05
N ASP A 170 -1.85 -10.68 -19.28
CA ASP A 170 -2.80 -9.59 -19.60
C ASP A 170 -4.27 -10.05 -19.45
N VAL A 171 -4.67 -10.34 -18.21
CA VAL A 171 -6.03 -10.78 -17.87
C VAL A 171 -6.55 -9.89 -16.74
N ARG A 172 -7.70 -9.25 -16.98
CA ARG A 172 -8.30 -8.28 -16.02
C ARG A 172 -8.50 -8.88 -14.63
N VAL A 173 -9.03 -10.11 -14.56
CA VAL A 173 -9.27 -10.81 -13.30
C VAL A 173 -7.97 -11.02 -12.53
N ILE A 174 -6.88 -11.38 -13.22
CA ILE A 174 -5.58 -11.61 -12.59
C ILE A 174 -5.00 -10.30 -12.04
N ARG A 175 -5.15 -9.18 -12.77
CA ARG A 175 -4.77 -7.85 -12.25
C ARG A 175 -5.55 -7.47 -11.00
N MET A 176 -6.86 -7.73 -10.97
CA MET A 176 -7.68 -7.45 -9.79
C MET A 176 -7.29 -8.30 -8.58
N LEU A 177 -7.02 -9.59 -8.79
CA LEU A 177 -6.56 -10.47 -7.72
C LEU A 177 -5.24 -9.95 -7.15
N HIS A 178 -4.28 -9.58 -8.01
CA HIS A 178 -3.03 -8.97 -7.56
C HIS A 178 -3.26 -7.65 -6.80
N PHE A 179 -4.15 -6.80 -7.32
CA PHE A 179 -4.50 -5.54 -6.68
C PHE A 179 -5.01 -5.74 -5.25
N PHE A 180 -5.92 -6.69 -5.03
CA PHE A 180 -6.45 -6.99 -3.70
C PHE A 180 -5.46 -7.72 -2.78
N LEU A 181 -4.55 -8.53 -3.34
CA LEU A 181 -3.55 -9.24 -2.53
C LEU A 181 -2.47 -8.31 -1.97
N HIS A 182 -1.95 -7.41 -2.82
CA HIS A 182 -0.83 -6.55 -2.42
C HIS A 182 -0.74 -5.23 -3.18
N GLY A 183 -1.30 -5.15 -4.40
CA GLY A 183 -1.17 -3.94 -5.21
C GLY A 183 -1.75 -2.68 -4.54
N ILE A 184 -2.87 -2.82 -3.83
CA ILE A 184 -3.47 -1.71 -3.07
C ILE A 184 -2.53 -1.16 -2.00
N HIS A 185 -1.71 -2.02 -1.36
CA HIS A 185 -0.75 -1.61 -0.34
C HIS A 185 0.39 -0.76 -0.92
N HIS A 186 0.92 -1.12 -2.10
CA HIS A 186 1.94 -0.28 -2.78
C HIS A 186 1.36 1.05 -3.25
N MET A 187 0.12 1.02 -3.76
CA MET A 187 -0.57 2.22 -4.21
C MET A 187 -0.96 3.14 -3.04
N LEU A 188 -1.33 2.59 -1.89
CA LEU A 188 -1.81 3.32 -0.70
C LEU A 188 -1.02 2.88 0.54
N PRO A 189 0.27 3.21 0.64
CA PRO A 189 1.15 2.68 1.69
C PRO A 189 0.82 3.22 3.10
N ASN A 190 0.04 4.29 3.19
CA ASN A 190 -0.32 4.96 4.44
C ASN A 190 -1.84 4.88 4.75
N ASP A 191 -2.56 3.96 4.12
CA ASP A 191 -3.95 3.65 4.47
C ASP A 191 -3.97 2.84 5.80
N PRO A 192 -4.63 3.33 6.86
CA PRO A 192 -4.54 2.77 8.21
C PRO A 192 -5.25 1.42 8.45
#